data_AF-A0A8D8U5V6-F1
#
_entry.id   AF-A0A8D8U5V6-F1
#
_cell.length_a   1.000
_cell.length_b   1.000
_cell.length_c   1.000
_cell.angle_alpha   90.00
_cell.angle_beta   90.00
_cell.angle_gamma   90.00
#
_symmetry.space_group_name_H-M   'P 1'
#
loop_
_entity.id
_entity.type
_entity.pdbx_description
1 polymer ?
#
loop_
_entity_poly.entity_id
_entity_poly.type
_entity_poly.pdbx_seq_one_letter_code
_entity_poly.pdbx_strand_id
1 'polypeptide(L)'
;MSAAETNSNDEEYFESYADLEVHKLMLADSVRNEAYRSAICDNPDIFNGKTVLDVGTGTGFLAILCAKAGASKVYAVEASDMAELATINVHENEVVDKVQVVQSRVEDVELPEKVDIIVSEWMGFYLLHESMLDSVIFARDKFLKPEGFMYPYKCILYSAPSYSPELFKFWENISGIQMNTIGQLYRTKYTGKPEIMELDPKNILSEPVEVYQFNTKDVQLKELNNISKNVLSECIKNGHVNGISLWFDVFFHASNKPDILLSTAPVSSNTQLTHWKQTVIVLPAEKPVVKTEKVNYNLNISKNESNPRHYNIELSFLDSDESNTMDTKTAVDEKKEEFRKHHNADSDYDEYNSGSDD
;
A
#
# COMPACT_ATOMS: atom_id res chain seq x y z
N MET A 1 7.46 17.29 -15.79
CA MET A 1 7.11 18.04 -14.58
C MET A 1 8.13 19.15 -14.35
N SER A 2 7.71 20.34 -13.94
CA SER A 2 8.65 21.41 -13.59
C SER A 2 9.22 21.21 -12.19
N ALA A 3 10.44 21.71 -11.91
CA ALA A 3 11.05 21.60 -10.58
C ALA A 3 10.21 22.25 -9.47
N ALA A 4 9.40 23.26 -9.80
CA ALA A 4 8.51 23.93 -8.86
C ALA A 4 7.33 23.05 -8.42
N GLU A 5 6.75 22.26 -9.33
CA GLU A 5 5.67 21.33 -9.00
C GLU A 5 6.19 20.13 -8.20
N THR A 6 7.39 19.63 -8.51
CA THR A 6 8.03 18.58 -7.70
C THR A 6 8.29 19.06 -6.28
N ASN A 7 8.77 20.30 -6.10
CA ASN A 7 8.98 20.89 -4.78
C ASN A 7 7.68 21.06 -3.99
N SER A 8 6.58 21.49 -4.63
CA SER A 8 5.28 21.64 -3.95
C SER A 8 4.71 20.31 -3.43
N ASN A 9 4.86 19.22 -4.18
CA ASN A 9 4.39 17.89 -3.74
C ASN A 9 5.28 17.32 -2.62
N ASP A 10 6.57 17.65 -2.63
CA ASP A 10 7.50 17.26 -1.56
C ASP A 10 7.20 18.02 -0.26
N GLU A 11 6.90 19.31 -0.33
CA GLU A 11 6.50 20.12 0.83
C GLU A 11 5.24 19.57 1.50
N GLU A 12 4.16 19.32 0.75
CA GLU A 12 2.92 18.75 1.29
C GLU A 12 3.14 17.36 1.92
N TYR A 13 4.00 16.53 1.31
CA TYR A 13 4.38 15.24 1.85
C TYR A 13 5.10 15.38 3.20
N PHE A 14 6.14 16.21 3.28
CA PHE A 14 6.90 16.37 4.53
C PHE A 14 6.08 17.06 5.64
N GLU A 15 5.19 17.99 5.28
CA GLU A 15 4.24 18.60 6.23
C GLU A 15 3.30 17.54 6.83
N SER A 16 2.82 16.57 6.04
CA SER A 16 1.98 15.49 6.56
C SER A 16 2.70 14.62 7.60
N TYR A 17 4.01 14.43 7.45
CA TYR A 17 4.85 13.69 8.39
C TYR A 17 5.32 14.52 9.60
N ALA A 18 5.02 15.82 9.66
CA ALA A 18 5.16 16.59 10.89
C ALA A 18 4.02 16.32 11.89
N ASP A 19 2.93 15.68 11.46
CA ASP A 19 1.80 15.31 12.31
C ASP A 19 2.16 14.15 13.27
N LEU A 20 2.04 14.42 14.58
CA LEU A 20 2.30 13.43 15.63
C LEU A 20 1.34 12.24 15.59
N GLU A 21 0.13 12.38 15.05
CA GLU A 21 -0.80 11.25 14.95
C GLU A 21 -0.33 10.20 13.92
N VAL A 22 0.38 10.60 12.86
CA VAL A 22 1.01 9.68 11.91
C VAL A 22 2.11 8.87 12.60
N HIS A 23 2.98 9.53 13.37
CA HIS A 23 4.04 8.85 14.12
C HIS A 23 3.50 7.96 15.23
N LYS A 24 2.45 8.39 15.92
CA LYS A 24 1.78 7.57 16.94
C LYS A 24 1.14 6.33 16.34
N LEU A 25 0.54 6.42 15.14
CA LEU A 25 0.03 5.26 14.42
C LEU A 25 1.14 4.25 14.13
N MET A 26 2.29 4.70 13.60
CA MET A 26 3.44 3.85 13.32
C MET A 26 4.08 3.27 14.61
N LEU A 27 4.18 4.06 15.68
CA LEU A 27 4.75 3.61 16.96
C LEU A 27 3.80 2.69 17.74
N ALA A 28 2.50 2.76 17.52
CA ALA A 28 1.52 1.83 18.10
C ALA A 28 1.47 0.48 17.37
N ASP A 29 2.01 0.40 16.16
CA ASP A 29 2.12 -0.84 15.39
C ASP A 29 3.24 -1.74 15.95
N SER A 30 2.87 -2.63 16.88
CA SER A 30 3.83 -3.53 17.52
C SER A 30 4.42 -4.56 16.55
N VAL A 31 3.69 -4.94 15.49
CA VAL A 31 4.14 -5.95 14.52
C VAL A 31 5.27 -5.37 13.69
N ARG A 32 5.08 -4.14 13.17
CA ARG A 32 6.15 -3.35 12.54
C ARG A 32 7.35 -3.21 13.48
N ASN A 33 7.11 -2.70 14.69
CA ASN A 33 8.18 -2.33 15.60
C ASN A 33 8.98 -3.55 16.07
N GLU A 34 8.32 -4.66 16.37
CA GLU A 34 9.01 -5.88 16.80
C GLU A 34 9.79 -6.52 15.64
N ALA A 35 9.30 -6.47 14.40
CA ALA A 35 10.04 -6.98 13.26
C ALA A 35 11.36 -6.21 13.05
N TYR A 36 11.33 -4.86 13.10
CA TYR A 36 12.54 -4.05 13.04
C TYR A 36 13.45 -4.26 14.27
N ARG A 37 12.88 -4.31 15.48
CA ARG A 37 13.63 -4.58 16.72
C ARG A 37 14.35 -5.92 16.65
N SER A 38 13.64 -6.98 16.23
CA SER A 38 14.21 -8.32 16.05
C SER A 38 15.28 -8.33 14.95
N ALA A 39 15.02 -7.69 13.81
CA ALA A 39 15.99 -7.59 12.72
C ALA A 39 17.29 -6.89 13.15
N ILE A 40 17.21 -5.87 14.00
CA ILE A 40 18.34 -5.06 14.41
C ILE A 40 19.00 -5.59 15.69
N CYS A 41 18.26 -5.65 16.80
CA CYS A 41 18.80 -5.92 18.13
C CYS A 41 19.12 -7.40 18.38
N ASP A 42 18.43 -8.33 17.71
CA ASP A 42 18.69 -9.77 17.90
C ASP A 42 19.77 -10.29 16.94
N ASN A 43 20.34 -9.40 16.10
CA ASN A 43 21.42 -9.69 15.16
C ASN A 43 22.64 -8.76 15.36
N PRO A 44 23.18 -8.64 16.60
CA PRO A 44 24.26 -7.71 16.91
C PRO A 44 25.53 -7.96 16.09
N ASP A 45 25.80 -9.19 15.64
CA ASP A 45 26.96 -9.50 14.79
C ASP A 45 26.94 -8.74 13.45
N ILE A 46 25.75 -8.34 12.98
CA ILE A 46 25.60 -7.56 11.76
C ILE A 46 25.84 -6.07 12.03
N PHE A 47 25.35 -5.53 13.15
CA PHE A 47 25.34 -4.10 13.46
C PHE A 47 26.54 -3.62 14.30
N ASN A 48 27.13 -4.50 15.12
CA ASN A 48 28.16 -4.12 16.07
C ASN A 48 29.41 -3.55 15.37
N GLY A 49 29.79 -2.33 15.75
CA GLY A 49 30.92 -1.61 15.17
C GLY A 49 30.68 -1.05 13.77
N LYS A 50 29.46 -1.16 13.21
CA LYS A 50 29.14 -0.68 11.85
C LYS A 50 28.69 0.77 11.82
N THR A 51 28.92 1.41 10.68
CA THR A 51 28.32 2.70 10.33
C THR A 51 26.98 2.46 9.64
N VAL A 52 25.90 3.10 10.14
CA VAL A 52 24.53 2.94 9.65
C VAL A 52 23.99 4.27 9.13
N LEU A 53 23.21 4.24 8.05
CA LEU A 53 22.35 5.34 7.60
C LEU A 53 20.89 4.94 7.81
N ASP A 54 20.14 5.73 8.56
CA ASP A 54 18.69 5.62 8.71
C ASP A 54 18.02 6.70 7.83
N VAL A 55 17.32 6.27 6.77
CA VAL A 55 16.72 7.17 5.76
C VAL A 55 15.25 7.40 6.10
N GLY A 56 14.88 8.65 6.37
CA GLY A 56 13.56 9.01 6.89
C GLY A 56 13.41 8.54 8.34
N THR A 57 14.31 8.99 9.21
CA THR A 57 14.39 8.48 10.59
C THR A 57 13.12 8.77 11.41
N GLY A 58 12.29 9.73 10.98
CA GLY A 58 11.09 10.14 11.70
C GLY A 58 11.44 10.50 13.13
N THR A 59 10.87 9.77 14.09
CA THR A 59 11.10 9.95 15.54
C THR A 59 12.48 9.50 16.04
N GLY A 60 13.35 8.95 15.19
CA GLY A 60 14.65 8.40 15.59
C GLY A 60 14.59 6.95 16.10
N PHE A 61 13.42 6.31 16.09
CA PHE A 61 13.21 4.98 16.67
C PHE A 61 14.19 3.93 16.13
N LEU A 62 14.33 3.82 14.80
CA LEU A 62 15.21 2.84 14.17
C LEU A 62 16.69 3.17 14.40
N ALA A 63 17.07 4.45 14.28
CA ALA A 63 18.42 4.90 14.59
C ALA A 63 18.84 4.55 16.04
N ILE A 64 17.95 4.71 17.00
CA ILE A 64 18.19 4.35 18.41
C ILE A 64 18.35 2.82 18.56
N LEU A 65 17.54 2.01 17.88
CA LEU A 65 17.71 0.55 17.87
C LEU A 65 19.08 0.14 17.32
N CYS A 66 19.52 0.74 16.21
CA CYS A 66 20.83 0.49 15.61
C CYS A 66 21.97 0.82 16.59
N ALA A 67 21.90 1.97 17.27
CA ALA A 67 22.89 2.35 18.27
C ALA A 67 22.92 1.39 19.48
N LYS A 68 21.74 0.93 19.94
CA LYS A 68 21.61 -0.08 21.01
C LYS A 68 22.09 -1.46 20.58
N ALA A 69 21.99 -1.81 19.29
CA ALA A 69 22.53 -3.04 18.71
C ALA A 69 24.06 -3.00 18.52
N GLY A 70 24.72 -1.89 18.84
CA GLY A 70 26.18 -1.77 18.84
C GLY A 70 26.76 -1.04 17.64
N ALA A 71 25.95 -0.41 16.78
CA ALA A 71 26.46 0.45 15.72
C ALA A 71 27.45 1.48 16.29
N SER A 72 28.59 1.67 15.62
CA SER A 72 29.61 2.63 16.04
C SER A 72 29.19 4.06 15.73
N LYS A 73 28.43 4.24 14.65
CA LYS A 73 27.90 5.52 14.19
C LYS A 73 26.58 5.29 13.44
N VAL A 74 25.59 6.14 13.69
CA VAL A 74 24.32 6.17 12.94
C VAL A 74 24.08 7.59 12.44
N TYR A 75 23.94 7.75 11.13
CA TYR A 75 23.45 8.97 10.49
C TYR A 75 21.94 8.84 10.33
N ALA A 76 21.18 9.63 11.06
CA ALA A 76 19.72 9.59 11.08
C ALA A 76 19.18 10.79 10.29
N VAL A 77 18.78 10.58 9.03
CA VAL A 77 18.40 11.64 8.11
C VAL A 77 16.88 11.75 8.06
N GLU A 78 16.36 12.93 8.34
CA GLU A 78 14.92 13.24 8.33
C GLU A 78 14.69 14.60 7.69
N ALA A 79 13.76 14.71 6.75
CA ALA A 79 13.53 15.96 6.03
C ALA A 79 12.56 16.89 6.77
N SER A 80 11.60 16.33 7.51
CA SER A 80 10.59 17.09 8.25
C SER A 80 11.14 17.64 9.58
N ASP A 81 10.34 18.49 10.23
CA ASP A 81 10.64 19.04 11.56
C ASP A 81 10.68 17.97 12.67
N MET A 82 10.27 16.73 12.37
CA MET A 82 10.43 15.60 13.28
C MET A 82 11.90 15.35 13.67
N ALA A 83 12.86 15.80 12.86
CA ALA A 83 14.29 15.73 13.17
C ALA A 83 14.65 16.40 14.52
N GLU A 84 13.96 17.47 14.92
CA GLU A 84 14.17 18.11 16.22
C GLU A 84 13.77 17.17 17.37
N LEU A 85 12.61 16.53 17.25
CA LEU A 85 12.11 15.56 18.23
C LEU A 85 12.94 14.27 18.25
N ALA A 86 13.41 13.81 17.10
CA ALA A 86 14.34 12.69 17.01
C ALA A 86 15.64 12.97 17.77
N THR A 87 16.16 14.20 17.68
CA THR A 87 17.35 14.63 18.42
C THR A 87 17.12 14.56 19.94
N ILE A 88 15.94 14.97 20.41
CA ILE A 88 15.54 14.84 21.82
C ILE A 88 15.46 13.37 22.22
N ASN A 89 14.80 12.52 21.44
CA ASN A 89 14.67 11.08 21.71
C ASN A 89 16.03 10.38 21.78
N VAL A 90 16.97 10.74 20.91
CA VAL A 90 18.37 10.26 20.94
C VAL A 90 19.04 10.63 22.27
N HIS A 91 18.78 11.83 22.78
CA HIS A 91 19.28 12.31 24.06
C HIS A 91 18.66 11.57 25.26
N GLU A 92 17.36 11.36 25.25
CA GLU A 92 16.62 10.61 26.28
C GLU A 92 17.04 9.13 26.36
N ASN A 93 17.51 8.57 25.25
CA ASN A 93 17.96 7.19 25.16
C ASN A 93 19.47 7.01 25.35
N GLU A 94 20.20 8.06 25.73
CA GLU A 94 21.63 8.03 26.06
C GLU A 94 22.52 7.48 24.93
N VAL A 95 22.20 7.81 23.67
CA VAL A 95 22.95 7.36 22.46
C VAL A 95 23.48 8.51 21.59
N VAL A 96 23.60 9.71 22.16
CA VAL A 96 24.05 10.95 21.49
C VAL A 96 25.48 10.87 20.94
N ASP A 97 26.31 10.01 21.51
CA ASP A 97 27.69 9.76 21.06
C ASP A 97 27.73 8.95 19.76
N LYS A 98 26.66 8.18 19.48
CA LYS A 98 26.56 7.27 18.33
C LYS A 98 25.62 7.79 17.25
N VAL A 99 24.50 8.40 17.61
CA VAL A 99 23.48 8.84 16.65
C VAL A 99 23.63 10.33 16.35
N GLN A 100 23.78 10.66 15.08
CA GLN A 100 23.75 12.03 14.57
C GLN A 100 22.50 12.21 13.72
N VAL A 101 21.55 13.00 14.23
CA VAL A 101 20.37 13.41 13.47
C VAL A 101 20.75 14.56 12.53
N VAL A 102 20.27 14.50 11.29
CA VAL A 102 20.49 15.52 10.27
C VAL A 102 19.14 15.87 9.65
N GLN A 103 18.67 17.10 9.88
CA GLN A 103 17.46 17.59 9.23
C GLN A 103 17.77 17.96 7.77
N SER A 104 17.49 17.05 6.85
CA SER A 104 17.76 17.19 5.42
C SER A 104 17.00 16.14 4.64
N ARG A 105 16.73 16.43 3.37
CA ARG A 105 16.49 15.38 2.38
C ARG A 105 17.74 14.50 2.24
N VAL A 106 17.54 13.21 2.00
CA VAL A 106 18.67 12.29 1.78
C VAL A 106 19.37 12.57 0.44
N GLU A 107 18.69 13.19 -0.50
CA GLU A 107 19.27 13.64 -1.77
C GLU A 107 20.30 14.76 -1.58
N ASP A 108 20.05 15.64 -0.62
CA ASP A 108 20.82 16.87 -0.38
C ASP A 108 21.90 16.71 0.70
N VAL A 109 21.83 15.64 1.50
CA VAL A 109 22.79 15.40 2.58
C VAL A 109 24.16 14.99 2.02
N GLU A 110 25.22 15.38 2.73
CA GLU A 110 26.58 14.91 2.52
C GLU A 110 27.07 14.19 3.77
N LEU A 111 27.53 12.95 3.58
CA LEU A 111 28.08 12.11 4.66
C LEU A 111 29.60 12.06 4.54
N PRO A 112 30.35 12.08 5.65
CA PRO A 112 31.82 12.05 5.61
C PRO A 112 32.39 10.70 5.16
N GLU A 113 31.56 9.65 5.13
CA GLU A 113 31.95 8.29 4.76
C GLU A 113 30.77 7.52 4.14
N LYS A 114 31.09 6.45 3.42
CA LYS A 114 30.09 5.45 3.03
C LYS A 114 29.70 4.58 4.24
N VAL A 115 28.48 4.07 4.25
CA VAL A 115 27.92 3.28 5.36
C VAL A 115 27.92 1.78 5.06
N ASP A 116 27.98 0.98 6.11
CA ASP A 116 27.90 -0.49 6.02
C ASP A 116 26.46 -0.98 5.89
N ILE A 117 25.50 -0.24 6.44
CA ILE A 117 24.08 -0.63 6.48
C ILE A 117 23.23 0.60 6.18
N ILE A 118 22.22 0.43 5.32
CA ILE A 118 21.09 1.35 5.21
C ILE A 118 19.87 0.68 5.83
N VAL A 119 19.29 1.33 6.83
CA VAL A 119 17.99 0.98 7.41
C VAL A 119 17.00 2.03 6.97
N SER A 120 15.79 1.62 6.61
CA SER A 120 14.69 2.54 6.39
C SER A 120 13.37 1.80 6.52
N GLU A 121 12.36 2.51 6.98
CA GLU A 121 10.98 2.10 6.86
C GLU A 121 10.32 3.09 5.89
N TRP A 122 10.22 2.66 4.64
CA TRP A 122 9.80 3.47 3.49
C TRP A 122 8.51 2.97 2.87
N MET A 123 7.93 1.89 3.42
CA MET A 123 6.86 1.16 2.76
C MET A 123 5.56 1.93 2.92
N GLY A 124 4.96 2.33 1.80
CA GLY A 124 3.60 2.85 1.79
C GLY A 124 2.54 1.74 1.73
N PHE A 125 1.28 2.14 1.59
CA PHE A 125 0.23 1.21 1.18
C PHE A 125 0.62 0.46 -0.11
N TYR A 126 0.19 -0.80 -0.22
CA TYR A 126 0.56 -1.70 -1.32
C TYR A 126 2.07 -1.67 -1.66
N LEU A 127 2.92 -1.48 -0.64
CA LEU A 127 4.39 -1.38 -0.68
C LEU A 127 4.94 -0.06 -1.25
N LEU A 128 4.35 0.46 -2.33
CA LEU A 128 4.97 1.50 -3.16
C LEU A 128 4.34 2.88 -3.06
N HIS A 129 3.20 3.03 -2.37
CA HIS A 129 2.61 4.35 -2.16
C HIS A 129 3.63 5.33 -1.57
N GLU A 130 3.51 6.62 -1.90
CA GLU A 130 4.41 7.72 -1.49
C GLU A 130 5.78 7.75 -2.17
N SER A 131 6.18 6.68 -2.86
CA SER A 131 7.44 6.57 -3.61
C SER A 131 8.71 6.87 -2.81
N MET A 132 8.69 6.67 -1.49
CA MET A 132 9.87 6.89 -0.65
C MET A 132 11.03 5.93 -1.00
N LEU A 133 10.74 4.78 -1.62
CA LEU A 133 11.76 3.86 -2.13
C LEU A 133 12.72 4.54 -3.12
N ASP A 134 12.31 5.58 -3.85
CA ASP A 134 13.20 6.33 -4.74
C ASP A 134 14.36 6.96 -3.97
N SER A 135 14.05 7.60 -2.83
CA SER A 135 15.04 8.21 -1.93
C SER A 135 15.95 7.15 -1.29
N VAL A 136 15.41 5.97 -0.97
CA VAL A 136 16.21 4.85 -0.44
C VAL A 136 17.14 4.28 -1.50
N ILE A 137 16.71 4.18 -2.76
CA ILE A 137 17.55 3.79 -3.90
C ILE A 137 18.66 4.82 -4.13
N PHE A 138 18.33 6.11 -4.08
CA PHE A 138 19.35 7.17 -4.15
C PHE A 138 20.39 7.03 -3.03
N ALA A 139 19.93 6.84 -1.79
CA ALA A 139 20.81 6.67 -0.63
C ALA A 139 21.71 5.43 -0.77
N ARG A 140 21.16 4.32 -1.28
CA ARG A 140 21.91 3.10 -1.59
C ARG A 140 23.03 3.39 -2.58
N ASP A 141 22.70 3.99 -3.72
CA ASP A 141 23.64 4.19 -4.81
C ASP A 141 24.76 5.18 -4.41
N LYS A 142 24.42 6.22 -3.64
CA LYS A 142 25.37 7.23 -3.16
C LYS A 142 26.21 6.76 -1.97
N PHE A 143 25.57 6.24 -0.92
CA PHE A 143 26.19 6.08 0.40
C PHE A 143 26.51 4.66 0.81
N LEU A 144 25.90 3.62 0.22
CA LEU A 144 26.19 2.25 0.64
C LEU A 144 27.57 1.80 0.13
N LYS A 145 28.30 1.07 0.99
CA LYS A 145 29.49 0.30 0.58
C LYS A 145 29.09 -0.88 -0.32
N PRO A 146 29.97 -1.38 -1.21
CA PRO A 146 29.63 -2.53 -2.08
C PRO A 146 29.14 -3.77 -1.32
N GLU A 147 29.79 -4.09 -0.19
CA GLU A 147 29.42 -5.21 0.69
C GLU A 147 28.36 -4.83 1.74
N GLY A 148 27.76 -3.64 1.62
CA GLY A 148 26.79 -3.16 2.58
C GLY A 148 25.45 -3.90 2.50
N PHE A 149 24.68 -3.78 3.58
CA PHE A 149 23.36 -4.38 3.71
C PHE A 149 22.24 -3.34 3.60
N MET A 150 21.13 -3.77 3.01
CA MET A 150 19.87 -3.03 3.00
C MET A 150 18.89 -3.69 3.97
N TYR A 151 18.19 -2.88 4.77
CA TYR A 151 17.20 -3.33 5.74
C TYR A 151 15.89 -2.53 5.53
N PRO A 152 14.82 -3.16 5.00
CA PRO A 152 14.72 -4.55 4.51
C PRO A 152 15.52 -4.80 3.22
N TYR A 153 15.85 -6.07 2.95
CA TYR A 153 16.63 -6.47 1.76
C TYR A 153 15.76 -7.03 0.63
N LYS A 154 14.65 -7.70 0.96
CA LYS A 154 13.74 -8.34 0.00
C LYS A 154 12.32 -7.91 0.27
N CYS A 155 11.59 -7.56 -0.78
CA CYS A 155 10.19 -7.15 -0.71
C CYS A 155 9.36 -7.93 -1.71
N ILE A 156 8.14 -8.30 -1.33
CA ILE A 156 7.20 -9.03 -2.18
C ILE A 156 5.83 -8.37 -2.07
N LEU A 157 5.24 -8.00 -3.21
CA LEU A 157 3.85 -7.55 -3.33
C LEU A 157 2.99 -8.73 -3.79
N TYR A 158 1.92 -9.00 -3.06
CA TYR A 158 0.96 -10.07 -3.34
C TYR A 158 -0.36 -9.51 -3.84
N SER A 159 -1.10 -10.34 -4.57
CA SER A 159 -2.52 -10.12 -4.85
C SER A 159 -3.34 -11.39 -4.65
N ALA A 160 -4.59 -11.22 -4.24
CA ALA A 160 -5.58 -12.29 -4.24
C ALA A 160 -7.01 -11.73 -4.40
N PRO A 161 -7.94 -12.46 -5.05
CA PRO A 161 -9.35 -12.16 -4.99
C PRO A 161 -9.87 -12.26 -3.55
N SER A 162 -10.67 -11.29 -3.14
CA SER A 162 -11.17 -11.18 -1.78
C SER A 162 -12.65 -10.84 -1.72
N TYR A 163 -13.20 -11.03 -0.53
CA TYR A 163 -14.58 -10.75 -0.19
C TYR A 163 -14.68 -9.80 1.01
N SER A 164 -15.25 -8.62 0.79
CA SER A 164 -15.55 -7.64 1.84
C SER A 164 -17.05 -7.67 2.15
N PRO A 165 -17.52 -8.43 3.17
CA PRO A 165 -18.95 -8.56 3.48
C PRO A 165 -19.59 -7.23 3.85
N GLU A 166 -18.87 -6.37 4.60
CA GLU A 166 -19.38 -5.08 5.10
C GLU A 166 -19.80 -4.14 3.97
N LEU A 167 -19.21 -4.25 2.77
CA LEU A 167 -19.56 -3.41 1.62
C LEU A 167 -20.84 -3.87 0.89
N PHE A 168 -21.26 -5.13 1.09
CA PHE A 168 -22.37 -5.75 0.36
C PHE A 168 -23.49 -6.18 1.31
N LYS A 169 -23.22 -7.12 2.23
CA LYS A 169 -24.21 -7.72 3.13
C LYS A 169 -24.88 -6.74 4.08
N PHE A 170 -24.16 -5.69 4.51
CA PHE A 170 -24.72 -4.66 5.38
C PHE A 170 -26.01 -4.05 4.80
N TRP A 171 -26.07 -3.88 3.47
CA TRP A 171 -27.18 -3.22 2.78
C TRP A 171 -28.38 -4.13 2.51
N GLU A 172 -28.21 -5.45 2.61
CA GLU A 172 -29.28 -6.43 2.35
C GLU A 172 -30.34 -6.40 3.44
N ASN A 173 -29.95 -6.12 4.69
CA ASN A 173 -30.86 -6.11 5.82
C ASN A 173 -30.34 -5.22 6.96
N ILE A 174 -30.87 -4.01 7.02
CA ILE A 174 -30.65 -3.08 8.13
C ILE A 174 -31.92 -3.07 8.97
N SER A 175 -31.92 -3.84 10.07
CA SER A 175 -33.06 -3.94 11.00
C SER A 175 -34.39 -4.34 10.32
N GLY A 176 -34.34 -5.27 9.37
CA GLY A 176 -35.49 -5.75 8.60
C GLY A 176 -35.76 -4.98 7.30
N ILE A 177 -34.96 -3.97 6.98
CA ILE A 177 -35.16 -3.09 5.82
C ILE A 177 -34.05 -3.33 4.79
N GLN A 178 -34.43 -3.59 3.54
CA GLN A 178 -33.47 -3.73 2.44
C GLN A 178 -33.09 -2.34 1.91
N MET A 179 -31.79 -2.06 1.79
CA MET A 179 -31.23 -0.78 1.33
C MET A 179 -30.28 -0.98 0.15
N ASN A 180 -30.53 -2.00 -0.69
CA ASN A 180 -29.64 -2.42 -1.78
C ASN A 180 -29.24 -1.29 -2.74
N THR A 181 -30.18 -0.39 -3.09
CA THR A 181 -29.92 0.76 -3.96
C THR A 181 -28.90 1.73 -3.34
N ILE A 182 -29.02 2.01 -2.04
CA ILE A 182 -28.04 2.85 -1.33
C ILE A 182 -26.69 2.14 -1.31
N GLY A 183 -26.66 0.84 -1.03
CA GLY A 183 -25.43 0.04 -1.07
C GLY A 183 -24.73 0.07 -2.42
N GLN A 184 -25.49 -0.01 -3.52
CA GLN A 184 -24.93 0.11 -4.87
C GLN A 184 -24.29 1.48 -5.10
N LEU A 185 -24.99 2.57 -4.80
CA LEU A 185 -24.46 3.94 -4.93
C LEU A 185 -23.26 4.20 -4.01
N TYR A 186 -23.30 3.64 -2.80
CA TYR A 186 -22.20 3.70 -1.85
C TYR A 186 -20.96 3.02 -2.44
N ARG A 187 -21.10 1.84 -3.02
CA ARG A 187 -20.00 1.11 -3.65
C ARG A 187 -19.41 1.80 -4.87
N THR A 188 -20.21 2.52 -5.66
CA THR A 188 -19.69 3.32 -6.78
C THR A 188 -18.70 4.40 -6.33
N LYS A 189 -18.75 4.85 -5.06
CA LYS A 189 -17.73 5.78 -4.55
C LYS A 189 -16.35 5.15 -4.41
N TYR A 190 -16.28 3.83 -4.30
CA TYR A 190 -15.02 3.08 -4.16
C TYR A 190 -14.41 2.66 -5.50
N THR A 191 -15.07 2.91 -6.64
CA THR A 191 -14.52 2.53 -7.94
C THR A 191 -13.43 3.49 -8.44
N GLY A 192 -13.21 4.62 -7.74
CA GLY A 192 -12.23 5.64 -8.14
C GLY A 192 -10.91 5.61 -7.37
N LYS A 193 -10.80 4.81 -6.31
CA LYS A 193 -9.57 4.66 -5.51
C LYS A 193 -9.58 3.32 -4.76
N PRO A 194 -8.41 2.72 -4.51
CA PRO A 194 -8.34 1.57 -3.61
C PRO A 194 -8.65 1.98 -2.16
N GLU A 195 -9.15 1.03 -1.38
CA GLU A 195 -9.49 1.22 0.03
C GLU A 195 -8.51 0.51 0.94
N ILE A 196 -8.21 1.11 2.09
CA ILE A 196 -7.36 0.49 3.12
C ILE A 196 -8.27 -0.21 4.14
N MET A 197 -8.33 -1.53 4.07
CA MET A 197 -9.29 -2.35 4.80
C MET A 197 -8.61 -3.45 5.59
N GLU A 198 -9.19 -3.78 6.74
CA GLU A 198 -8.87 -4.99 7.47
C GLU A 198 -9.56 -6.18 6.79
N LEU A 199 -8.78 -7.20 6.44
CA LEU A 199 -9.28 -8.44 5.88
C LEU A 199 -9.01 -9.61 6.81
N ASP A 200 -10.03 -10.43 7.02
CA ASP A 200 -9.91 -11.73 7.66
C ASP A 200 -9.41 -12.76 6.62
N PRO A 201 -8.46 -13.66 6.93
CA PRO A 201 -8.02 -14.73 6.04
C PRO A 201 -9.17 -15.55 5.45
N LYS A 202 -10.27 -15.72 6.19
CA LYS A 202 -11.47 -16.41 5.70
C LYS A 202 -12.14 -15.72 4.52
N ASN A 203 -11.82 -14.46 4.26
CA ASN A 203 -12.34 -13.65 3.16
C ASN A 203 -11.42 -13.64 1.92
N ILE A 204 -10.23 -14.24 2.00
CA ILE A 204 -9.34 -14.43 0.84
C ILE A 204 -9.73 -15.70 0.09
N LEU A 205 -9.93 -15.61 -1.23
CA LEU A 205 -10.57 -16.67 -2.01
C LEU A 205 -9.60 -17.60 -2.73
N SER A 206 -8.32 -17.26 -2.83
CA SER A 206 -7.24 -18.07 -3.42
C SER A 206 -5.99 -18.04 -2.55
N GLU A 207 -5.00 -18.87 -2.88
CA GLU A 207 -3.63 -18.60 -2.46
C GLU A 207 -3.15 -17.26 -3.05
N PRO A 208 -2.31 -16.50 -2.34
CA PRO A 208 -1.76 -15.25 -2.87
C PRO A 208 -0.82 -15.49 -4.05
N VAL A 209 -0.91 -14.62 -5.05
CA VAL A 209 -0.01 -14.61 -6.19
C VAL A 209 0.96 -13.44 -6.06
N GLU A 210 2.25 -13.73 -6.21
CA GLU A 210 3.29 -12.71 -6.30
C GLU A 210 3.09 -11.85 -7.56
N VAL A 211 2.86 -10.55 -7.32
CA VAL A 211 2.75 -9.53 -8.35
C VAL A 211 4.13 -9.05 -8.75
N TYR A 212 4.94 -8.70 -7.75
CA TYR A 212 6.29 -8.17 -7.94
C TYR A 212 7.17 -8.48 -6.73
N GLN A 213 8.39 -8.90 -6.99
CA GLN A 213 9.40 -9.14 -5.97
C GLN A 213 10.70 -8.46 -6.38
N PHE A 214 11.37 -7.83 -5.43
CA PHE A 214 12.67 -7.21 -5.67
C PHE A 214 13.59 -7.28 -4.47
N ASN A 215 14.89 -7.22 -4.76
CA ASN A 215 15.93 -7.00 -3.77
C ASN A 215 16.25 -5.50 -3.74
N THR A 216 16.17 -4.87 -2.56
CA THR A 216 16.44 -3.43 -2.40
C THR A 216 17.88 -3.07 -2.72
N LYS A 217 18.82 -4.03 -2.70
CA LYS A 217 20.21 -3.84 -3.12
C LYS A 217 20.38 -3.66 -4.63
N ASP A 218 19.47 -4.22 -5.43
CA ASP A 218 19.66 -4.33 -6.89
C ASP A 218 18.59 -3.57 -7.70
N VAL A 219 17.40 -3.37 -7.14
CA VAL A 219 16.25 -2.77 -7.84
C VAL A 219 16.57 -1.39 -8.42
N GLN A 220 16.13 -1.13 -9.64
CA GLN A 220 16.33 0.13 -10.34
C GLN A 220 15.02 0.92 -10.44
N LEU A 221 15.09 2.25 -10.38
CA LEU A 221 13.92 3.15 -10.47
C LEU A 221 13.02 2.84 -11.68
N LYS A 222 13.64 2.53 -12.83
CA LYS A 222 12.90 2.19 -14.06
C LYS A 222 11.96 1.00 -13.91
N GLU A 223 12.27 0.06 -13.01
CA GLU A 223 11.45 -1.13 -12.75
C GLU A 223 10.22 -0.78 -11.91
N LEU A 224 10.32 0.28 -11.10
CA LEU A 224 9.25 0.78 -10.25
C LEU A 224 8.33 1.77 -10.95
N ASN A 225 8.68 2.22 -12.15
CA ASN A 225 7.84 3.15 -12.93
C ASN A 225 6.58 2.47 -13.47
N ASN A 226 6.66 1.19 -13.80
CA ASN A 226 5.54 0.42 -14.34
C ASN A 226 5.70 -1.07 -14.04
N ILE A 227 4.84 -1.58 -13.17
CA ILE A 227 4.76 -2.99 -12.77
C ILE A 227 3.46 -3.55 -13.34
N SER A 228 3.55 -4.48 -14.30
CA SER A 228 2.37 -5.14 -14.87
C SER A 228 2.47 -6.65 -14.75
N LYS A 229 1.39 -7.29 -14.31
CA LYS A 229 1.31 -8.73 -14.11
C LYS A 229 -0.06 -9.27 -14.53
N ASN A 230 -0.07 -10.28 -15.39
CA ASN A 230 -1.23 -11.16 -15.56
C ASN A 230 -1.25 -12.16 -14.41
N VAL A 231 -2.33 -12.15 -13.64
CA VAL A 231 -2.55 -12.98 -12.46
C VAL A 231 -3.67 -13.97 -12.75
N LEU A 232 -3.38 -15.24 -12.52
CA LEU A 232 -4.34 -16.33 -12.59
C LEU A 232 -4.51 -16.94 -11.20
N SER A 233 -5.60 -16.58 -10.52
CA SER A 233 -5.88 -17.05 -9.16
C SER A 233 -6.90 -18.19 -9.18
N GLU A 234 -6.51 -19.38 -8.71
CA GLU A 234 -7.44 -20.50 -8.55
C GLU A 234 -8.14 -20.43 -7.19
N CYS A 235 -9.47 -20.39 -7.18
CA CYS A 235 -10.25 -20.26 -5.96
C CYS A 235 -10.17 -21.54 -5.13
N ILE A 236 -9.80 -21.42 -3.85
CA ILE A 236 -9.69 -22.57 -2.93
C ILE A 236 -11.02 -22.92 -2.25
N LYS A 237 -12.04 -22.07 -2.41
CA LYS A 237 -13.39 -22.23 -1.82
C LYS A 237 -14.45 -21.50 -2.66
N ASN A 238 -15.71 -21.84 -2.41
CA ASN A 238 -16.85 -21.10 -2.94
C ASN A 238 -16.97 -19.74 -2.24
N GLY A 239 -17.41 -18.72 -2.96
CA GLY A 239 -17.59 -17.39 -2.39
C GLY A 239 -18.03 -16.36 -3.42
N HIS A 240 -17.84 -15.09 -3.09
CA HIS A 240 -18.11 -13.97 -3.98
C HIS A 240 -16.87 -13.10 -4.03
N VAL A 241 -16.32 -12.88 -5.22
CA VAL A 241 -15.25 -11.91 -5.43
C VAL A 241 -15.87 -10.54 -5.51
N ASN A 242 -15.49 -9.63 -4.62
CA ASN A 242 -15.90 -8.24 -4.69
C ASN A 242 -14.74 -7.25 -4.49
N GLY A 243 -13.52 -7.78 -4.41
CA GLY A 243 -12.29 -7.01 -4.43
C GLY A 243 -11.12 -7.84 -4.94
N ILE A 244 -10.09 -7.14 -5.40
CA ILE A 244 -8.74 -7.67 -5.52
C ILE A 244 -7.90 -7.00 -4.43
N SER A 245 -7.35 -7.80 -3.53
CA SER A 245 -6.58 -7.30 -2.39
C SER A 245 -5.10 -7.39 -2.64
N LEU A 246 -4.36 -6.38 -2.20
CA LEU A 246 -2.92 -6.27 -2.23
C LEU A 246 -2.38 -6.10 -0.81
N TRP A 247 -1.27 -6.76 -0.55
CA TRP A 247 -0.47 -6.63 0.66
C TRP A 247 0.96 -7.03 0.35
N PHE A 248 1.87 -6.77 1.28
CA PHE A 248 3.28 -7.01 1.08
C PHE A 248 3.95 -7.70 2.26
N ASP A 249 5.06 -8.36 1.94
CA ASP A 249 6.02 -8.89 2.88
C ASP A 249 7.38 -8.24 2.64
N VAL A 250 8.08 -7.91 3.71
CA VAL A 250 9.49 -7.51 3.66
C VAL A 250 10.34 -8.39 4.57
N PHE A 251 11.56 -8.67 4.13
CA PHE A 251 12.48 -9.58 4.80
C PHE A 251 13.77 -8.86 5.19
N PHE A 252 14.29 -9.21 6.35
CA PHE A 252 15.54 -8.70 6.90
C PHE A 252 16.51 -9.86 7.10
N HIS A 253 17.80 -9.63 6.79
CA HIS A 253 18.82 -10.62 7.06
C HIS A 253 18.90 -10.93 8.56
N ALA A 254 19.06 -12.21 8.90
CA ALA A 254 19.32 -12.65 10.27
C ALA A 254 20.64 -13.43 10.35
N SER A 255 21.40 -13.23 11.43
CA SER A 255 22.64 -13.96 11.69
C SER A 255 22.31 -15.35 12.23
N ASN A 256 22.78 -16.40 11.55
CA ASN A 256 22.66 -17.80 11.98
C ASN A 256 21.22 -18.28 12.26
N LYS A 257 20.22 -17.66 11.65
CA LYS A 257 18.78 -17.95 11.80
C LYS A 257 18.06 -17.68 10.47
N PRO A 258 16.81 -18.16 10.29
CA PRO A 258 15.98 -17.71 9.17
C PRO A 258 15.79 -16.19 9.21
N ASP A 259 15.63 -15.60 8.02
CA ASP A 259 15.35 -14.17 7.87
C ASP A 259 14.11 -13.74 8.66
N ILE A 260 14.16 -12.52 9.18
CA ILE A 260 13.01 -11.92 9.88
C ILE A 260 12.02 -11.44 8.84
N LEU A 261 10.74 -11.76 9.05
CA LEU A 261 9.62 -11.36 8.18
C LEU A 261 8.78 -10.29 8.88
N LEU A 262 8.52 -9.19 8.18
CA LEU A 262 7.41 -8.29 8.45
C LEU A 262 6.36 -8.50 7.35
N SER A 263 5.22 -9.09 7.72
CA SER A 263 4.10 -9.33 6.81
C SER A 263 2.94 -8.39 7.09
N THR A 264 2.30 -7.92 6.03
CA THR A 264 1.02 -7.18 6.08
C THR A 264 -0.15 -8.02 5.56
N ALA A 265 0.04 -9.35 5.49
CA ALA A 265 -1.02 -10.26 5.08
C ALA A 265 -2.27 -10.14 5.98
N PRO A 266 -3.46 -10.45 5.45
CA PRO A 266 -4.67 -10.64 6.23
C PRO A 266 -4.40 -11.51 7.46
N VAL A 267 -4.89 -11.08 8.63
CA VAL A 267 -4.79 -11.86 9.88
C VAL A 267 -6.16 -11.99 10.53
N SER A 268 -6.35 -13.05 11.31
CA SER A 268 -7.59 -13.23 12.06
C SER A 268 -7.76 -12.12 13.10
N SER A 269 -9.00 -11.79 13.45
CA SER A 269 -9.35 -10.70 14.39
C SER A 269 -8.73 -10.77 15.79
N ASN A 270 -8.17 -11.91 16.17
CA ASN A 270 -7.45 -12.11 17.43
C ASN A 270 -5.92 -11.95 17.31
N THR A 271 -5.43 -11.60 16.12
CA THR A 271 -4.02 -11.35 15.83
C THR A 271 -3.83 -9.86 15.59
N GLN A 272 -2.67 -9.33 15.99
CA GLN A 272 -2.40 -7.91 15.82
C GLN A 272 -2.17 -7.58 14.34
N LEU A 273 -2.86 -6.53 13.87
CA LEU A 273 -2.71 -5.99 12.53
C LEU A 273 -1.60 -4.94 12.48
N THR A 274 -0.97 -4.83 11.32
CA THR A 274 -0.17 -3.66 10.99
C THR A 274 -1.07 -2.48 10.63
N HIS A 275 -0.56 -1.26 10.76
CA HIS A 275 -1.29 -0.05 10.41
C HIS A 275 -1.57 0.06 8.91
N TRP A 276 -0.75 -0.57 8.06
CA TRP A 276 -0.97 -0.64 6.60
C TRP A 276 -2.24 -1.39 6.22
N LYS A 277 -2.69 -2.34 7.06
CA LYS A 277 -3.79 -3.27 6.75
C LYS A 277 -3.58 -3.86 5.35
N GLN A 278 -4.63 -3.96 4.54
CA GLN A 278 -4.56 -4.38 3.14
C GLN A 278 -5.18 -3.32 2.23
N THR A 279 -4.65 -3.21 1.02
CA THR A 279 -5.20 -2.36 -0.03
C THR A 279 -6.21 -3.17 -0.84
N VAL A 280 -7.44 -2.70 -1.01
CA VAL A 280 -8.52 -3.40 -1.69
C VAL A 280 -9.01 -2.59 -2.87
N ILE A 281 -8.85 -3.14 -4.07
CA ILE A 281 -9.49 -2.62 -5.28
C ILE A 281 -10.92 -3.14 -5.28
N VAL A 282 -11.87 -2.31 -4.84
CA VAL A 282 -13.29 -2.70 -4.72
C VAL A 282 -13.92 -2.81 -6.11
N LEU A 283 -14.57 -3.94 -6.37
CA LEU A 283 -15.27 -4.16 -7.63
C LEU A 283 -16.67 -3.52 -7.60
N PRO A 284 -17.16 -3.01 -8.74
CA PRO A 284 -18.49 -2.39 -8.82
C PRO A 284 -19.63 -3.39 -8.56
N ALA A 285 -19.38 -4.68 -8.82
CA ALA A 285 -20.32 -5.77 -8.58
C ALA A 285 -19.57 -6.96 -7.98
N GLU A 286 -20.29 -7.77 -7.20
CA GLU A 286 -19.78 -9.06 -6.75
C GLU A 286 -19.94 -10.12 -7.84
N LYS A 287 -18.95 -11.00 -7.98
CA LYS A 287 -18.97 -12.15 -8.87
C LYS A 287 -18.97 -13.43 -8.04
N PRO A 288 -20.01 -14.28 -8.12
CA PRO A 288 -19.97 -15.60 -7.47
C PRO A 288 -18.87 -16.45 -8.11
N VAL A 289 -18.14 -17.19 -7.29
CA VAL A 289 -17.10 -18.13 -7.73
C VAL A 289 -17.24 -19.46 -7.00
N VAL A 290 -16.90 -20.55 -7.69
CA VAL A 290 -16.80 -21.88 -7.08
C VAL A 290 -15.34 -22.28 -6.84
N LYS A 291 -15.13 -23.24 -5.93
CA LYS A 291 -13.82 -23.86 -5.75
C LYS A 291 -13.28 -24.35 -7.10
N THR A 292 -11.99 -24.18 -7.33
CA THR A 292 -11.24 -24.43 -8.58
C THR A 292 -11.54 -23.49 -9.74
N GLU A 293 -12.51 -22.58 -9.62
CA GLU A 293 -12.71 -21.53 -10.62
C GLU A 293 -11.51 -20.59 -10.63
N LYS A 294 -11.11 -20.17 -11.83
CA LYS A 294 -9.97 -19.27 -12.03
C LYS A 294 -10.45 -17.84 -12.23
N VAL A 295 -9.89 -16.93 -11.44
CA VAL A 295 -10.06 -15.48 -11.60
C VAL A 295 -8.81 -14.97 -12.30
N ASN A 296 -8.97 -14.53 -13.55
CA ASN A 296 -7.89 -14.04 -14.39
C ASN A 296 -7.98 -12.52 -14.52
N TYR A 297 -6.90 -11.81 -14.23
CA TYR A 297 -6.85 -10.36 -14.32
C TYR A 297 -5.43 -9.85 -14.61
N ASN A 298 -5.32 -8.76 -15.35
CA ASN A 298 -4.12 -7.95 -15.40
C ASN A 298 -4.17 -6.90 -14.29
N LEU A 299 -3.08 -6.79 -13.53
CA LEU A 299 -2.83 -5.73 -12.58
C LEU A 299 -1.67 -4.89 -13.09
N ASN A 300 -1.91 -3.58 -13.27
CA ASN A 300 -0.90 -2.62 -13.68
C ASN A 300 -0.77 -1.52 -12.61
N ILE A 301 0.44 -1.33 -12.09
CA ILE A 301 0.79 -0.33 -11.10
C ILE A 301 1.84 0.58 -11.73
N SER A 302 1.43 1.79 -12.09
CA SER A 302 2.27 2.74 -12.81
C SER A 302 2.42 4.06 -12.05
N LYS A 303 3.61 4.63 -12.07
CA LYS A 303 3.89 5.89 -11.39
C LYS A 303 3.14 7.02 -12.08
N ASN A 304 2.49 7.89 -11.32
CA ASN A 304 1.73 8.99 -11.88
C ASN A 304 2.68 10.08 -12.40
N GLU A 305 2.50 10.48 -13.66
CA GLU A 305 3.37 11.47 -14.32
C GLU A 305 3.27 12.88 -13.73
N SER A 306 2.11 13.23 -13.17
CA SER A 306 1.82 14.55 -12.59
C SER A 306 2.15 14.63 -11.10
N ASN A 307 2.05 13.52 -10.37
CA ASN A 307 2.53 13.42 -9.00
C ASN A 307 3.29 12.10 -8.81
N PRO A 308 4.63 12.12 -8.91
CA PRO A 308 5.44 10.92 -8.77
C PRO A 308 5.31 10.23 -7.41
N ARG A 309 4.76 10.87 -6.37
CA ARG A 309 4.47 10.18 -5.09
C ARG A 309 3.25 9.26 -5.17
N HIS A 310 2.43 9.39 -6.21
CA HIS A 310 1.24 8.57 -6.42
C HIS A 310 1.44 7.51 -7.50
N TYR A 311 0.74 6.39 -7.33
CA TYR A 311 0.63 5.33 -8.32
C TYR A 311 -0.80 5.22 -8.83
N ASN A 312 -0.94 5.04 -10.14
CA ASN A 312 -2.17 4.61 -10.77
C ASN A 312 -2.23 3.08 -10.72
N ILE A 313 -3.33 2.54 -10.20
CA ILE A 313 -3.59 1.09 -10.17
C ILE A 313 -4.73 0.80 -11.13
N GLU A 314 -4.43 0.05 -12.18
CA GLU A 314 -5.40 -0.39 -13.18
C GLU A 314 -5.61 -1.90 -13.05
N LEU A 315 -6.88 -2.31 -13.06
CA LEU A 315 -7.29 -3.70 -12.97
C LEU A 315 -8.18 -4.02 -14.16
N SER A 316 -7.79 -5.03 -14.95
CA SER A 316 -8.57 -5.51 -16.09
C SER A 316 -8.82 -7.01 -15.94
N PHE A 317 -10.08 -7.43 -15.86
CA PHE A 317 -10.41 -8.86 -15.90
C PHE A 317 -10.19 -9.40 -17.31
N LEU A 318 -9.60 -10.59 -17.38
CA LEU A 318 -9.32 -11.29 -18.63
C LEU A 318 -10.31 -12.45 -18.73
N ASP A 319 -10.96 -12.59 -19.88
CA ASP A 319 -11.85 -13.73 -20.11
C ASP A 319 -11.06 -15.04 -20.09
N SER A 320 -11.68 -16.11 -19.61
CA SER A 320 -11.06 -17.44 -19.54
C SER A 320 -10.85 -18.10 -20.91
N ASP A 321 -11.36 -17.49 -21.98
CA ASP A 321 -11.34 -18.01 -23.36
C ASP A 321 -10.90 -16.93 -24.37
N GLU A 322 -9.65 -16.45 -24.31
CA GLU A 322 -9.04 -15.76 -25.47
C GLU A 322 -8.55 -16.77 -26.52
N SER A 323 -9.50 -17.57 -27.01
CA SER A 323 -9.49 -18.13 -28.36
C SER A 323 -10.92 -18.24 -28.88
N ASN A 324 -11.66 -17.12 -28.99
CA ASN A 324 -12.52 -16.80 -30.14
C ASN A 324 -13.39 -15.55 -29.90
N THR A 325 -13.16 -14.54 -30.76
CA THR A 325 -14.12 -13.61 -31.39
C THR A 325 -15.00 -12.69 -30.55
N MET A 326 -14.74 -11.39 -30.73
CA MET A 326 -15.66 -10.32 -31.19
C MET A 326 -17.15 -10.36 -30.81
N ASP A 327 -17.62 -9.17 -30.42
CA ASP A 327 -18.99 -8.66 -30.33
C ASP A 327 -19.74 -8.81 -29.00
N THR A 328 -19.41 -7.91 -28.06
CA THR A 328 -20.26 -7.54 -26.91
C THR A 328 -20.73 -6.08 -26.98
N LYS A 329 -21.23 -5.65 -28.16
CA LYS A 329 -21.87 -4.32 -28.31
C LYS A 329 -23.39 -4.33 -28.21
N THR A 330 -24.05 -5.49 -28.15
CA THR A 330 -25.52 -5.56 -28.33
C THR A 330 -26.33 -5.64 -27.03
N ALA A 331 -25.75 -6.06 -25.91
CA ALA A 331 -26.52 -6.33 -24.67
C ALA A 331 -26.82 -5.11 -23.79
N VAL A 332 -26.12 -3.98 -23.99
CA VAL A 332 -26.28 -2.76 -23.17
C VAL A 332 -27.36 -1.83 -23.73
N ASP A 333 -27.59 -1.86 -25.05
CA ASP A 333 -28.58 -1.00 -25.70
C ASP A 333 -30.01 -1.54 -25.55
N GLU A 334 -30.21 -2.87 -25.52
CA GLU A 334 -31.54 -3.47 -25.34
C GLU A 334 -32.16 -3.16 -23.97
N LYS A 335 -31.34 -3.07 -22.90
CA LYS A 335 -31.84 -2.74 -21.55
C LYS A 335 -32.18 -1.25 -21.37
N LYS A 336 -31.56 -0.35 -22.14
CA LYS A 336 -31.91 1.08 -22.11
C LYS A 336 -33.24 1.36 -22.81
N GLU A 337 -33.61 0.54 -23.79
CA GLU A 337 -34.86 0.71 -24.55
C GLU A 337 -36.08 0.19 -23.78
N GLU A 338 -35.96 -0.88 -23.00
CA GLU A 338 -37.02 -1.35 -22.10
C GLU A 338 -37.35 -0.34 -20.97
N PHE A 339 -36.32 0.33 -20.43
CA PHE A 339 -36.50 1.32 -19.36
C PHE A 339 -37.24 2.58 -19.85
N ARG A 340 -37.01 2.97 -21.12
CA ARG A 340 -37.70 4.10 -21.77
C ARG A 340 -39.16 3.80 -22.10
N LYS A 341 -39.50 2.55 -22.43
CA LYS A 341 -40.88 2.16 -22.74
C LYS A 341 -41.78 2.08 -21.51
N HIS A 342 -41.22 1.79 -20.33
CA HIS A 342 -41.99 1.72 -19.08
C HIS A 342 -42.26 3.08 -18.42
N HIS A 343 -41.50 4.15 -18.73
CA HIS A 343 -41.68 5.47 -18.11
C HIS A 343 -42.57 6.44 -18.89
N ASN A 344 -43.00 6.10 -20.11
CA ASN A 344 -43.87 6.95 -20.94
C ASN A 344 -45.35 6.51 -20.93
N ALA A 345 -45.75 5.58 -20.06
CA ALA A 345 -47.12 5.05 -20.02
C ALA A 345 -48.02 5.69 -18.94
N ASP A 346 -47.50 6.58 -18.10
CA ASP A 346 -48.21 7.14 -16.93
C ASP A 346 -48.48 8.67 -17.01
N SER A 347 -48.50 9.28 -18.20
CA SER A 347 -48.72 10.74 -18.36
C SER A 347 -49.97 11.16 -19.14
N ASP A 348 -50.95 10.27 -19.36
CA ASP A 348 -52.21 10.61 -20.04
C ASP A 348 -53.41 10.60 -19.07
N TYR A 349 -53.35 11.43 -18.02
CA TYR A 349 -54.53 11.86 -17.26
C TYR A 349 -54.23 13.22 -16.62
N ASP A 350 -54.55 14.30 -17.33
CA ASP A 350 -55.05 15.58 -16.79
C ASP A 350 -54.83 16.70 -17.82
N GLU A 351 -55.87 17.06 -18.60
CA GLU A 351 -56.09 18.43 -19.09
C GLU A 351 -57.37 18.48 -19.94
N TYR A 352 -58.50 18.84 -19.33
CA TYR A 352 -59.59 19.59 -19.98
C TYR A 352 -60.48 20.20 -18.90
N ASN A 353 -60.03 21.30 -18.31
CA ASN A 353 -60.94 22.28 -17.70
C ASN A 353 -60.25 23.65 -17.59
N SER A 354 -60.94 24.68 -18.08
CA SER A 354 -60.63 26.13 -18.17
C SER A 354 -60.26 26.59 -19.58
N GLY A 355 -60.84 27.65 -20.15
CA GLY A 355 -61.84 28.57 -19.65
C GLY A 355 -62.46 29.36 -20.82
N SER A 356 -63.68 29.82 -20.58
CA SER A 356 -64.40 30.85 -21.32
C SER A 356 -63.78 32.22 -21.06
N ASP A 357 -63.58 33.00 -22.12
CA ASP A 357 -63.74 34.46 -22.13
C ASP A 357 -64.17 34.89 -23.55
N ASP A 358 -65.05 35.90 -23.57
CA ASP A 358 -65.86 36.51 -24.64
C ASP A 358 -67.13 35.79 -25.16
#